data_AF-A0A970TFS4-F1
#
_entry.id   AF-A0A970TFS4-F1
#
_cell.length_a   1.000
_cell.length_b   1.000
_cell.length_c   1.000
_cell.angle_alpha   90.00
_cell.angle_beta   90.00
_cell.angle_gamma   90.00
#
_symmetry.space_group_name_H-M   'P 1'
#
loop_
_entity.id
_entity.type
_entity.pdbx_description
1 polymer ?
#
loop_
_entity_poly.entity_id
_entity_poly.type
_entity_poly.pdbx_seq_one_letter_code
_entity_poly.pdbx_strand_id
1 'polypeptide(L)'
;MWIKGFTYGWKARRGDYRTEKAINSQDRLFDLGVNWICLSFPVMQKSFSSTGIYYDYKSTITDKDLIFVVRRAHEQGIKVCLKPVINCEDGMWRAYIDFPDEDMLGKDKYWNDWFESYSAFLNHYAELAQDTGCEMFCIGCEMSGTERKEEHWRSLIEEIRQTYQGLLVYNTNHGRENQVNWFDAVDYIGISAYYRVGKKPSDSKNNMLKVWNSVNSEMESLSKKFQKQIIFMEIGCRSASGCAMMPWDFVHKELPWDEDEQAAFYESCLEAFHDKDWFAG
;
A
#
# COMPACT_ATOMS: atom_id res chain seq x y z
N MET A 1 -10.83 3.78 15.73
CA MET A 1 -9.56 4.32 16.29
C MET A 1 -8.82 4.96 15.14
N TRP A 2 -8.24 6.14 15.32
CA TRP A 2 -7.45 6.82 14.28
C TRP A 2 -6.11 6.12 14.03
N ILE A 3 -5.76 5.87 12.78
CA ILE A 3 -4.51 5.24 12.36
C ILE A 3 -3.45 6.33 12.18
N LYS A 4 -2.38 6.24 12.97
CA LYS A 4 -1.15 7.04 12.84
C LYS A 4 -0.06 6.08 12.38
N GLY A 5 -0.14 5.75 11.10
CA GLY A 5 0.69 4.74 10.46
C GLY A 5 1.99 5.31 9.90
N PHE A 6 3.02 4.47 9.84
CA PHE A 6 4.21 4.72 9.04
C PHE A 6 4.63 3.43 8.33
N THR A 7 5.02 3.52 7.07
CA THR A 7 5.50 2.36 6.31
C THR A 7 6.94 2.05 6.69
N TYR A 8 7.21 0.79 7.04
CA TYR A 8 8.56 0.31 7.36
C TYR A 8 8.98 -0.83 6.44
N GLY A 9 10.27 -0.85 6.11
CA GLY A 9 10.94 -2.02 5.53
C GLY A 9 11.01 -2.07 4.00
N TRP A 10 10.48 -1.08 3.29
CA TRP A 10 10.59 -1.01 1.84
C TRP A 10 12.04 -1.10 1.36
N LYS A 11 12.30 -1.99 0.38
CA LYS A 11 13.62 -2.38 -0.16
C LYS A 11 14.54 -3.20 0.74
N ALA A 12 14.09 -3.62 1.92
CA ALA A 12 14.84 -4.59 2.71
C ALA A 12 14.98 -5.92 1.95
N ARG A 13 16.09 -6.61 2.21
CA ARG A 13 16.40 -7.94 1.72
C ARG A 13 16.51 -8.92 2.88
N ARG A 14 16.50 -10.20 2.54
CA ARG A 14 16.74 -11.31 3.47
C ARG A 14 17.75 -10.97 4.57
N GLY A 15 17.31 -11.01 5.83
CA GLY A 15 18.15 -10.76 7.00
C GLY A 15 18.25 -9.29 7.45
N ASP A 16 17.88 -8.31 6.62
CA ASP A 16 18.09 -6.89 6.92
C ASP A 16 17.36 -6.44 8.19
N TYR A 17 16.12 -6.92 8.42
CA TYR A 17 15.28 -6.52 9.56
C TYR A 17 15.85 -6.88 10.94
N ARG A 18 16.79 -7.82 11.00
CA ARG A 18 17.40 -8.31 12.24
C ARG A 18 18.78 -7.73 12.51
N THR A 19 19.27 -6.85 11.65
CA THR A 19 20.54 -6.15 11.86
C THR A 19 20.41 -5.10 12.98
N GLU A 20 21.52 -4.79 13.65
CA GLU A 20 21.55 -3.73 14.68
C GLU A 20 21.08 -2.37 14.13
N LYS A 21 21.45 -2.06 12.88
CA LYS A 21 20.99 -0.85 12.17
C LYS A 21 19.47 -0.84 11.98
N ALA A 22 18.87 -1.97 11.61
CA ALA A 22 17.42 -2.08 11.46
C ALA A 22 16.70 -1.99 12.81
N ILE A 23 17.24 -2.61 13.86
CA ILE A 23 16.73 -2.52 15.23
C ILE A 23 16.69 -1.06 15.68
N ASN A 24 17.79 -0.32 15.53
CA ASN A 24 17.85 1.11 15.88
C ASN A 24 16.85 1.93 15.05
N SER A 25 16.72 1.64 13.75
CA SER A 25 15.71 2.28 12.88
C SER A 25 14.27 2.01 13.37
N GLN A 26 13.97 0.80 13.84
CA GLN A 26 12.67 0.45 14.43
C GLN A 26 12.43 1.22 15.72
N ASP A 27 13.43 1.29 16.62
CA ASP A 27 13.31 2.05 17.86
C ASP A 27 12.99 3.53 17.58
N ARG A 28 13.71 4.14 16.61
CA ARG A 28 13.44 5.52 16.16
C ARG A 28 12.04 5.70 15.59
N LEU A 29 11.52 4.71 14.86
CA LEU A 29 10.16 4.76 14.33
C LEU A 29 9.12 4.70 15.46
N PHE A 30 9.34 3.85 16.46
CA PHE A 30 8.45 3.71 17.61
C PHE A 30 8.42 4.99 18.45
N ASP A 31 9.57 5.66 18.61
CA ASP A 31 9.70 6.96 19.29
C ASP A 31 8.91 8.11 18.63
N LEU A 32 8.48 7.97 17.36
CA LEU A 32 7.66 8.99 16.67
C LEU A 32 6.22 9.07 17.22
N GLY A 33 5.79 8.11 18.04
CA GLY A 33 4.42 8.06 18.57
C GLY A 33 3.40 7.50 17.57
N VAL A 34 3.86 6.69 16.61
CA VAL A 34 2.99 5.90 15.73
C VAL A 34 2.22 4.87 16.55
N ASN A 35 0.98 4.56 16.15
CA ASN A 35 0.20 3.46 16.74
C ASN A 35 0.00 2.29 15.77
N TRP A 36 0.48 2.45 14.53
CA TRP A 36 0.51 1.42 13.50
C TRP A 36 1.85 1.46 12.75
N ILE A 37 2.33 0.29 12.34
CA ILE A 37 3.30 0.17 11.25
C ILE A 37 2.66 -0.54 10.06
N CYS A 38 2.96 -0.07 8.86
CA CYS A 38 2.67 -0.81 7.63
C CYS A 38 3.96 -1.52 7.19
N LEU A 39 4.07 -2.82 7.47
CA LEU A 39 5.24 -3.62 7.14
C LEU A 39 5.17 -4.02 5.67
N SER A 40 5.82 -3.23 4.81
CA SER A 40 5.76 -3.37 3.36
C SER A 40 7.05 -3.96 2.80
N PHE A 41 6.93 -5.01 1.99
CA PHE A 41 8.08 -5.72 1.42
C PHE A 41 7.74 -6.34 0.06
N PRO A 42 8.70 -6.36 -0.87
CA PRO A 42 8.47 -6.91 -2.20
C PRO A 42 8.68 -8.43 -2.27
N VAL A 43 7.81 -9.09 -3.02
CA VAL A 43 8.02 -10.40 -3.65
C VAL A 43 8.05 -10.18 -5.17
N MET A 44 8.72 -11.07 -5.90
CA MET A 44 9.09 -10.81 -7.29
C MET A 44 8.30 -11.68 -8.26
N GLN A 45 7.99 -11.09 -9.41
CA GLN A 45 7.70 -11.78 -10.66
C GLN A 45 8.68 -11.33 -11.75
N LYS A 46 8.89 -12.16 -12.77
CA LYS A 46 9.96 -11.95 -13.76
C LYS A 46 9.72 -10.72 -14.66
N SER A 47 8.49 -10.49 -15.08
CA SER A 47 8.08 -9.33 -15.89
C SER A 47 6.63 -8.97 -15.58
N PHE A 48 6.16 -7.78 -15.99
CA PHE A 48 4.75 -7.39 -15.82
C PHE A 48 3.75 -8.38 -16.47
N SER A 49 4.18 -9.12 -17.48
CA SER A 49 3.38 -10.11 -18.22
C SER A 49 3.67 -11.57 -17.81
N SER A 50 4.39 -11.79 -16.71
CA SER A 50 4.65 -13.14 -16.18
C SER A 50 3.52 -13.57 -15.26
N THR A 51 3.10 -14.84 -15.35
CA THR A 51 2.05 -15.40 -14.48
C THR A 51 2.60 -15.96 -13.17
N GLY A 52 3.88 -16.34 -13.12
CA GLY A 52 4.51 -16.92 -11.93
C GLY A 52 5.11 -15.87 -10.97
N ILE A 53 4.76 -16.02 -9.69
CA ILE A 53 5.35 -15.29 -8.56
C ILE A 53 6.24 -16.26 -7.78
N TYR A 54 7.46 -15.85 -7.42
CA TYR A 54 8.41 -16.76 -6.77
C TYR A 54 9.09 -16.14 -5.55
N TYR A 55 9.55 -17.05 -4.69
CA TYR A 55 10.40 -16.75 -3.56
C TYR A 55 11.87 -16.84 -3.97
N ASP A 56 12.59 -15.72 -3.97
CA ASP A 56 14.04 -15.72 -4.18
C ASP A 56 14.75 -15.94 -2.84
N TYR A 57 15.34 -17.13 -2.68
CA TYR A 57 16.10 -17.50 -1.49
C TYR A 57 17.31 -16.60 -1.19
N LYS A 58 17.77 -15.77 -2.13
CA LYS A 58 18.86 -14.80 -1.91
C LYS A 58 18.36 -13.47 -1.37
N SER A 59 17.28 -12.95 -1.92
CA SER A 59 16.86 -11.56 -1.67
C SER A 59 15.52 -11.42 -0.95
N THR A 60 14.58 -12.34 -1.14
CA THR A 60 13.26 -12.26 -0.53
C THR A 60 13.38 -12.34 0.99
N ILE A 61 12.69 -11.40 1.66
CA ILE A 61 12.56 -11.35 3.11
C ILE A 61 12.04 -12.68 3.63
N THR A 62 12.57 -13.14 4.77
CA THR A 62 12.07 -14.38 5.39
C THR A 62 10.89 -14.13 6.31
N ASP A 63 10.06 -15.15 6.51
CA ASP A 63 9.04 -15.12 7.56
C ASP A 63 9.67 -14.83 8.93
N LYS A 64 10.89 -15.34 9.20
CA LYS A 64 11.64 -15.02 10.43
C LYS A 64 11.97 -13.53 10.56
N ASP A 65 12.27 -12.84 9.47
CA ASP A 65 12.50 -11.40 9.46
C ASP A 65 11.19 -10.65 9.72
N LEU A 66 10.08 -11.08 9.13
CA LEU A 66 8.74 -10.48 9.33
C LEU A 66 8.25 -10.68 10.77
N ILE A 67 8.26 -11.91 11.28
CA ILE A 67 7.89 -12.26 12.66
C ILE A 67 8.69 -11.42 13.65
N PHE A 68 9.98 -11.20 13.38
CA PHE A 68 10.83 -10.39 14.25
C PHE A 68 10.35 -8.94 14.35
N VAL A 69 9.99 -8.30 13.23
CA VAL A 69 9.48 -6.92 13.22
C VAL A 69 8.10 -6.86 13.87
N VAL A 70 7.20 -7.79 13.53
CA VAL A 70 5.84 -7.86 14.12
C VAL A 70 5.92 -7.97 15.63
N ARG A 71 6.74 -8.89 16.15
CA ARG A 71 6.94 -9.05 17.60
C ARG A 71 7.43 -7.77 18.26
N ARG A 72 8.42 -7.09 17.66
CA ARG A 72 8.97 -5.84 18.22
C ARG A 72 7.95 -4.70 18.24
N ALA A 73 7.11 -4.59 17.21
CA ALA A 73 6.02 -3.62 17.19
C ALA A 73 4.99 -3.93 18.30
N HIS A 74 4.56 -5.19 18.41
CA HIS A 74 3.62 -5.61 19.45
C HIS A 74 4.17 -5.42 20.88
N GLU A 75 5.47 -5.64 21.10
CA GLU A 75 6.14 -5.35 22.38
C GLU A 75 6.07 -3.86 22.78
N GLN A 76 5.90 -2.95 21.81
CA GLN A 76 5.68 -1.51 22.03
C GLN A 76 4.19 -1.12 22.00
N GLY A 77 3.27 -2.10 21.88
CA GLY A 77 1.84 -1.84 21.76
C GLY A 77 1.41 -1.23 20.42
N ILE A 78 2.26 -1.33 19.39
CA ILE A 78 2.03 -0.81 18.05
C ILE A 78 1.41 -1.90 17.18
N LYS A 79 0.31 -1.58 16.49
CA LYS A 79 -0.40 -2.50 15.59
C LYS A 79 0.35 -2.66 14.27
N VAL A 80 0.12 -3.77 13.57
CA VAL A 80 0.78 -4.08 12.30
C VAL A 80 -0.23 -4.31 11.18
N CYS A 81 -0.06 -3.55 10.09
CA CYS A 81 -0.57 -3.93 8.79
C CYS A 81 0.53 -4.67 8.01
N LEU A 82 0.33 -5.96 7.72
CA LEU A 82 1.25 -6.70 6.87
C LEU A 82 0.90 -6.42 5.39
N LYS A 83 1.85 -5.90 4.62
CA LYS A 83 1.64 -5.46 3.23
C LYS A 83 2.66 -6.13 2.29
N PRO A 84 2.44 -7.40 1.90
CA PRO A 84 3.25 -8.00 0.86
C PRO A 84 2.92 -7.31 -0.48
N VAL A 85 3.94 -6.98 -1.27
CA VAL A 85 3.80 -6.24 -2.54
C VAL A 85 4.48 -7.02 -3.67
N ILE A 86 3.91 -7.05 -4.87
CA ILE A 86 4.58 -7.61 -6.03
C ILE A 86 5.39 -6.55 -6.77
N ASN A 87 6.63 -6.86 -7.15
CA ASN A 87 7.44 -6.07 -8.08
C ASN A 87 7.90 -6.93 -9.27
N CYS A 88 8.16 -6.28 -10.40
CA CYS A 88 8.66 -6.93 -11.60
C CYS A 88 10.19 -6.73 -11.72
N GLU A 89 10.93 -7.81 -12.02
CA GLU A 89 12.40 -7.74 -12.19
C GLU A 89 12.84 -6.87 -13.38
N ASP A 90 11.98 -6.77 -14.41
CA ASP A 90 12.19 -5.90 -15.57
C ASP A 90 12.07 -4.40 -15.25
N GLY A 91 11.77 -4.05 -14.00
CA GLY A 91 11.64 -2.67 -13.54
C GLY A 91 10.28 -2.04 -13.86
N MET A 92 9.36 -2.78 -14.49
CA MET A 92 8.02 -2.30 -14.76
C MET A 92 7.21 -2.18 -13.47
N TRP A 93 6.48 -1.07 -13.35
CA TRP A 93 5.56 -0.86 -12.23
C TRP A 93 4.41 -1.88 -12.29
N ARG A 94 4.06 -2.44 -11.14
CA ARG A 94 3.03 -3.48 -11.00
C ARG A 94 1.64 -3.06 -11.49
N ALA A 95 1.35 -1.77 -11.58
CA ALA A 95 0.11 -1.28 -12.18
C ALA A 95 -0.06 -1.67 -13.65
N TYR A 96 1.04 -1.97 -14.35
CA TYR A 96 1.04 -2.44 -15.74
C TYR A 96 0.86 -3.96 -15.88
N ILE A 97 0.73 -4.71 -14.79
CA ILE A 97 0.38 -6.14 -14.86
C ILE A 97 -1.01 -6.24 -15.50
N ASP A 98 -1.04 -6.83 -16.69
CA ASP A 98 -2.22 -6.98 -17.53
C ASP A 98 -2.03 -8.15 -18.50
N PHE A 99 -3.13 -8.78 -18.87
CA PHE A 99 -3.15 -9.95 -19.76
C PHE A 99 -4.36 -9.91 -20.70
N PRO A 100 -4.28 -10.57 -21.86
CA PRO A 100 -5.45 -10.83 -22.70
C PRO A 100 -6.56 -11.50 -21.88
N ASP A 101 -7.81 -11.06 -22.09
CA ASP A 101 -8.96 -11.60 -21.35
C ASP A 101 -9.29 -13.04 -21.75
N GLU A 102 -8.98 -13.45 -22.98
CA GLU A 102 -9.20 -14.81 -23.46
C GLU A 102 -8.07 -15.28 -24.38
N ASP A 103 -7.84 -16.60 -24.41
CA ASP A 103 -7.03 -17.26 -25.43
C ASP A 103 -7.84 -17.55 -26.71
N MET A 104 -7.21 -18.17 -27.71
CA MET A 104 -7.88 -18.48 -28.98
C MET A 104 -9.04 -19.48 -28.87
N LEU A 105 -9.22 -20.10 -27.70
CA LEU A 105 -10.33 -21.02 -27.39
C LEU A 105 -11.39 -20.37 -26.47
N GLY A 106 -11.29 -19.06 -26.22
CA GLY A 106 -12.22 -18.32 -25.36
C GLY A 106 -12.01 -18.57 -23.86
N LYS A 107 -10.81 -18.98 -23.44
CA LYS A 107 -10.52 -19.28 -22.03
C LYS A 107 -9.74 -18.14 -21.37
N ASP A 108 -10.10 -17.80 -20.14
CA ASP A 108 -9.41 -16.82 -19.29
C ASP A 108 -8.08 -17.36 -18.71
N LYS A 109 -7.25 -17.99 -19.56
CA LYS A 109 -6.10 -18.77 -19.12
C LYS A 109 -5.05 -17.94 -18.37
N TYR A 110 -4.70 -16.77 -18.89
CA TYR A 110 -3.62 -15.96 -18.31
C TYR A 110 -4.00 -15.39 -16.94
N TRP A 111 -5.25 -14.94 -16.78
CA TRP A 111 -5.71 -14.46 -15.49
C TRP A 111 -5.88 -15.59 -14.49
N ASN A 112 -6.40 -16.75 -14.90
CA ASN A 112 -6.44 -17.93 -14.04
C ASN A 112 -5.03 -18.31 -13.53
N ASP A 113 -4.05 -18.42 -14.44
CA ASP A 113 -2.68 -18.82 -14.08
C ASP A 113 -2.01 -17.78 -13.14
N TRP A 114 -2.23 -16.47 -13.38
CA TRP A 114 -1.66 -15.41 -12.54
C TRP A 114 -2.35 -15.32 -11.18
N PHE A 115 -3.69 -15.37 -11.12
CA PHE A 115 -4.42 -15.35 -9.86
C PHE A 115 -4.20 -16.61 -9.03
N GLU A 116 -3.98 -17.79 -9.63
CA GLU A 116 -3.54 -18.98 -8.91
C GLU A 116 -2.21 -18.73 -8.17
N SER A 117 -1.23 -18.12 -8.87
CA SER A 117 0.06 -17.77 -8.27
C SER A 117 -0.07 -16.66 -7.22
N TYR A 118 -0.92 -15.67 -7.47
CA TYR A 118 -1.15 -14.52 -6.57
C TYR A 118 -1.91 -14.95 -5.31
N SER A 119 -2.90 -15.83 -5.42
CA SER A 119 -3.59 -16.47 -4.29
C SER A 119 -2.61 -17.27 -3.44
N ALA A 120 -1.80 -18.15 -4.03
CA ALA A 120 -0.80 -18.91 -3.27
C ALA A 120 0.19 -17.99 -2.53
N PHE A 121 0.64 -16.91 -3.18
CA PHE A 121 1.49 -15.89 -2.58
C PHE A 121 0.82 -15.19 -1.38
N LEU A 122 -0.43 -14.73 -1.52
CA LEU A 122 -1.11 -14.03 -0.44
C LEU A 122 -1.53 -14.95 0.70
N ASN A 123 -1.96 -16.18 0.42
CA ASN A 123 -2.34 -17.13 1.46
C ASN A 123 -1.18 -17.48 2.38
N HIS A 124 0.04 -17.64 1.84
CA HIS A 124 1.25 -17.79 2.67
C HIS A 124 1.40 -16.64 3.68
N TYR A 125 1.21 -15.40 3.24
CA TYR A 125 1.32 -14.24 4.14
C TYR A 125 0.06 -13.99 4.99
N ALA A 126 -1.10 -14.50 4.58
CA ALA A 126 -2.32 -14.49 5.39
C ALA A 126 -2.19 -15.45 6.58
N GLU A 127 -1.64 -16.65 6.38
CA GLU A 127 -1.26 -17.57 7.46
C GLU A 127 -0.28 -16.89 8.42
N LEU A 128 0.76 -16.25 7.89
CA LEU A 128 1.72 -15.52 8.71
C LEU A 128 1.08 -14.37 9.50
N ALA A 129 0.22 -13.58 8.87
CA ALA A 129 -0.51 -12.49 9.52
C ALA A 129 -1.40 -13.01 10.64
N GLN A 130 -2.09 -14.14 10.41
CA GLN A 130 -2.93 -14.79 11.39
C GLN A 130 -2.12 -15.32 12.58
N ASP A 131 -1.02 -16.02 12.32
CA ASP A 131 -0.16 -16.64 13.34
C ASP A 131 0.57 -15.60 14.20
N THR A 132 0.93 -14.47 13.60
CA THR A 132 1.64 -13.38 14.29
C THR A 132 0.70 -12.35 14.93
N GLY A 133 -0.60 -12.44 14.65
CA GLY A 133 -1.61 -11.54 15.20
C GLY A 133 -1.58 -10.14 14.62
N CYS A 134 -1.15 -9.97 13.37
CA CYS A 134 -1.27 -8.68 12.67
C CYS A 134 -2.73 -8.24 12.62
N GLU A 135 -3.00 -6.97 12.88
CA GLU A 135 -4.36 -6.45 12.94
C GLU A 135 -4.94 -6.11 11.56
N MET A 136 -4.09 -5.90 10.55
CA MET A 136 -4.51 -5.64 9.17
C MET A 136 -3.63 -6.39 8.16
N PHE A 137 -4.24 -6.84 7.06
CA PHE A 137 -3.55 -7.46 5.94
C PHE A 137 -3.93 -6.75 4.63
N CYS A 138 -2.92 -6.27 3.91
CA CYS A 138 -3.11 -5.59 2.65
C CYS A 138 -2.97 -6.58 1.49
N ILE A 139 -4.08 -6.84 0.80
CA ILE A 139 -4.19 -7.90 -0.22
C ILE A 139 -3.74 -7.45 -1.62
N GLY A 140 -3.32 -6.19 -1.76
CA GLY A 140 -2.87 -5.67 -3.05
C GLY A 140 -2.52 -4.20 -2.96
N CYS A 141 -1.63 -3.77 -3.86
CA CYS A 141 -1.09 -2.43 -3.89
C CYS A 141 -0.97 -1.94 -5.33
N GLU A 142 -1.77 -0.96 -5.74
CA GLU A 142 -1.69 -0.29 -7.04
C GLU A 142 -1.76 -1.24 -8.24
N MET A 143 -2.56 -2.31 -8.15
CA MET A 143 -2.63 -3.37 -9.16
C MET A 143 -3.59 -2.98 -10.30
N SER A 144 -3.41 -1.77 -10.86
CA SER A 144 -4.38 -1.09 -11.73
C SER A 144 -4.95 -1.96 -12.87
N GLY A 145 -4.11 -2.71 -13.58
CA GLY A 145 -4.56 -3.60 -14.65
C GLY A 145 -5.44 -4.75 -14.17
N THR A 146 -5.24 -5.22 -12.93
CA THR A 146 -5.98 -6.35 -12.36
C THR A 146 -7.32 -5.96 -11.74
N GLU A 147 -7.55 -4.68 -11.42
CA GLU A 147 -8.72 -4.20 -10.65
C GLU A 147 -10.06 -4.54 -11.33
N ARG A 148 -10.06 -4.65 -12.66
CA ARG A 148 -11.24 -5.03 -13.46
C ARG A 148 -11.65 -6.50 -13.31
N LYS A 149 -10.76 -7.35 -12.78
CA LYS A 149 -10.97 -8.78 -12.63
C LYS A 149 -11.68 -9.08 -11.31
N GLU A 150 -12.89 -8.53 -11.19
CA GLU A 150 -13.68 -8.54 -9.96
C GLU A 150 -13.95 -9.94 -9.40
N GLU A 151 -14.33 -10.90 -10.25
CA GLU A 151 -14.61 -12.28 -9.83
C GLU A 151 -13.38 -12.93 -9.20
N HIS A 152 -12.21 -12.73 -9.79
CA HIS A 152 -10.93 -13.23 -9.27
C HIS A 152 -10.58 -12.60 -7.92
N TRP A 153 -10.71 -11.28 -7.79
CA TRP A 153 -10.46 -10.57 -6.53
C TRP A 153 -11.40 -11.01 -5.41
N ARG A 154 -12.70 -11.20 -5.72
CA ARG A 154 -13.68 -11.67 -4.73
C ARG A 154 -13.38 -13.10 -4.27
N SER A 155 -13.07 -14.00 -5.21
CA SER A 155 -12.66 -15.39 -4.91
C SER A 155 -11.44 -15.43 -3.99
N LEU A 156 -10.41 -14.64 -4.30
CA LEU A 156 -9.22 -14.48 -3.47
C LEU A 156 -9.54 -13.96 -2.06
N ILE A 157 -10.40 -12.95 -1.95
CA ILE A 157 -10.81 -12.40 -0.65
C ILE A 157 -11.52 -13.48 0.18
N GLU A 158 -12.44 -14.24 -0.43
CA GLU A 158 -13.13 -15.34 0.24
C GLU A 158 -12.16 -16.42 0.72
N GLU A 159 -11.15 -16.76 -0.08
CA GLU A 159 -10.09 -17.71 0.28
C GLU A 159 -9.26 -17.21 1.47
N ILE A 160 -8.77 -15.96 1.42
CA ILE A 160 -7.98 -15.36 2.51
C ILE A 160 -8.79 -15.32 3.82
N ARG A 161 -10.10 -15.04 3.76
CA ARG A 161 -10.99 -15.00 4.94
C ARG A 161 -11.20 -16.36 5.60
N GLN A 162 -10.83 -17.48 4.96
CA GLN A 162 -10.84 -18.79 5.62
C GLN A 162 -9.64 -18.97 6.56
N THR A 163 -8.58 -18.21 6.33
CA THR A 163 -7.30 -18.30 7.05
C THR A 163 -7.11 -17.13 8.02
N TYR A 164 -7.38 -15.90 7.58
CA TYR A 164 -7.09 -14.68 8.31
C TYR A 164 -8.36 -13.95 8.76
N GLN A 165 -8.49 -13.77 10.08
CA GLN A 165 -9.67 -13.21 10.74
C GLN A 165 -9.58 -11.71 11.03
N GLY A 166 -8.44 -11.07 10.76
CA GLY A 166 -8.24 -9.64 10.98
C GLY A 166 -8.80 -8.77 9.84
N LEU A 167 -8.41 -7.48 9.83
CA LEU A 167 -8.92 -6.51 8.86
C LEU A 167 -8.25 -6.68 7.49
N LEU A 168 -9.03 -6.67 6.42
CA LEU A 168 -8.53 -6.65 5.04
C LEU A 168 -8.62 -5.25 4.43
N VAL A 169 -7.57 -4.88 3.69
CA VAL A 169 -7.51 -3.65 2.89
C VAL A 169 -6.94 -3.95 1.50
N TYR A 170 -7.53 -3.34 0.47
CA TYR A 170 -6.89 -3.22 -0.85
C TYR A 170 -6.40 -1.78 -1.04
N ASN A 171 -5.13 -1.61 -1.40
CA ASN A 171 -4.53 -0.30 -1.64
C ASN A 171 -4.56 0.06 -3.13
N THR A 172 -5.52 0.88 -3.57
CA THR A 172 -5.59 1.37 -4.96
C THR A 172 -4.65 2.56 -5.19
N ASN A 173 -4.23 2.80 -6.43
CA ASN A 173 -3.50 4.03 -6.75
C ASN A 173 -4.42 5.27 -6.76
N HIS A 174 -3.86 6.45 -6.53
CA HIS A 174 -4.60 7.71 -6.70
C HIS A 174 -5.20 7.84 -8.11
N GLY A 175 -6.43 8.35 -8.21
CA GLY A 175 -7.18 8.52 -9.46
C GLY A 175 -7.81 7.24 -10.02
N ARG A 176 -7.68 6.10 -9.31
CA ARG A 176 -8.26 4.80 -9.67
C ARG A 176 -9.43 4.40 -8.78
N GLU A 177 -9.73 5.18 -7.76
CA GLU A 177 -10.67 4.84 -6.68
C GLU A 177 -12.07 4.51 -7.19
N ASN A 178 -12.52 5.20 -8.23
CA ASN A 178 -13.83 4.95 -8.84
C ASN A 178 -13.86 3.76 -9.81
N GLN A 179 -12.72 3.14 -10.12
CA GLN A 179 -12.63 1.99 -11.04
C GLN A 179 -12.74 0.64 -10.34
N VAL A 180 -12.52 0.61 -9.02
CA VAL A 180 -12.65 -0.60 -8.21
C VAL A 180 -14.10 -0.73 -7.76
N ASN A 181 -14.79 -1.79 -8.21
CA ASN A 181 -16.21 -2.01 -7.93
C ASN A 181 -16.49 -2.97 -6.77
N TRP A 182 -15.44 -3.52 -6.16
CA TRP A 182 -15.52 -4.59 -5.16
C TRP A 182 -14.99 -4.18 -3.78
N PHE A 183 -14.89 -2.87 -3.50
CA PHE A 183 -14.49 -2.38 -2.18
C PHE A 183 -15.44 -2.80 -1.05
N ASP A 184 -16.67 -3.22 -1.36
CA ASP A 184 -17.59 -3.80 -0.39
C ASP A 184 -17.04 -5.09 0.29
N ALA A 185 -16.14 -5.82 -0.40
CA ALA A 185 -15.57 -7.08 0.07
C ALA A 185 -14.40 -6.93 1.07
N VAL A 186 -13.85 -5.72 1.22
CA VAL A 186 -12.77 -5.42 2.19
C VAL A 186 -13.30 -4.60 3.38
N ASP A 187 -12.51 -4.48 4.44
CA ASP A 187 -12.91 -3.74 5.64
C ASP A 187 -12.59 -2.25 5.54
N TYR A 188 -11.48 -1.92 4.86
CA TYR A 188 -11.05 -0.56 4.57
C TYR A 188 -10.75 -0.37 3.09
N ILE A 189 -11.05 0.84 2.60
CA ILE A 189 -10.57 1.29 1.29
C ILE A 189 -9.20 1.91 1.51
N GLY A 190 -8.16 1.27 0.97
CA GLY A 190 -6.78 1.79 1.02
C GLY A 190 -6.45 2.58 -0.24
N ILE A 191 -5.78 3.72 -0.10
CA ILE A 191 -5.33 4.54 -1.23
C ILE A 191 -3.85 4.94 -1.09
N SER A 192 -3.10 4.81 -2.18
CA SER A 192 -1.81 5.48 -2.38
C SER A 192 -2.05 6.94 -2.79
N ALA A 193 -2.26 7.81 -1.81
CA ALA A 193 -2.73 9.18 -1.93
C ALA A 193 -1.65 10.18 -2.37
N TYR A 194 -0.92 9.85 -3.44
CA TYR A 194 0.07 10.74 -4.05
C TYR A 194 -0.60 11.74 -5.01
N TYR A 195 -1.59 12.49 -4.54
CA TYR A 195 -2.27 13.47 -5.38
C TYR A 195 -1.37 14.67 -5.72
N ARG A 196 -1.40 15.11 -6.98
CA ARG A 196 -0.77 16.37 -7.38
C ARG A 196 -1.51 17.55 -6.74
N VAL A 197 -0.95 18.12 -5.67
CA VAL A 197 -1.55 19.24 -4.93
C VAL A 197 -0.83 20.57 -5.15
N GLY A 198 0.45 20.53 -5.55
CA GLY A 198 1.21 21.70 -5.98
C GLY A 198 1.00 22.03 -7.46
N LYS A 199 0.97 23.32 -7.80
CA LYS A 199 0.93 23.81 -9.19
C LYS A 199 2.27 24.36 -9.68
N LYS A 200 3.15 24.73 -8.76
CA LYS A 200 4.50 25.25 -8.99
C LYS A 200 5.44 24.79 -7.87
N PRO A 201 6.77 24.86 -8.06
CA PRO A 201 7.71 24.60 -6.98
C PRO A 201 7.50 25.54 -5.78
N SER A 202 7.69 25.00 -4.57
CA SER A 202 7.47 25.65 -3.28
C SER A 202 6.08 26.31 -3.20
N ASP A 203 5.04 25.62 -3.68
CA ASP A 203 3.67 26.14 -3.63
C ASP A 203 3.21 26.35 -2.18
N SER A 204 2.27 27.25 -1.98
CA SER A 204 1.76 27.53 -0.63
C SER A 204 0.88 26.39 -0.11
N LYS A 205 0.94 26.14 1.20
CA LYS A 205 -0.02 25.29 1.94
C LYS A 205 -1.48 25.55 1.53
N ASN A 206 -1.88 26.83 1.44
CA ASN A 206 -3.26 27.21 1.08
C ASN A 206 -3.67 26.78 -0.33
N ASN A 207 -2.74 26.71 -1.28
CA ASN A 207 -3.02 26.21 -2.62
C ASN A 207 -3.16 24.68 -2.62
N MET A 208 -2.30 23.98 -1.89
CA MET A 208 -2.39 22.53 -1.73
C MET A 208 -3.69 22.12 -1.01
N LEU A 209 -4.06 22.84 0.05
CA LEU A 209 -5.30 22.62 0.81
C LEU A 209 -6.55 22.71 -0.06
N LYS A 210 -6.59 23.64 -1.03
CA LYS A 210 -7.71 23.74 -1.99
C LYS A 210 -7.86 22.47 -2.83
N VAL A 211 -6.75 21.86 -3.23
CA VAL A 211 -6.78 20.59 -3.97
C VAL A 211 -7.19 19.45 -3.05
N TRP A 212 -6.63 19.39 -1.84
CA TRP A 212 -7.00 18.39 -0.84
C TRP A 212 -8.49 18.42 -0.48
N ASN A 213 -9.11 19.60 -0.40
CA ASN A 213 -10.55 19.71 -0.15
C ASN A 213 -11.41 19.14 -1.29
N SER A 214 -10.95 19.22 -2.54
CA SER A 214 -11.60 18.54 -3.67
C SER A 214 -11.48 17.03 -3.54
N VAL A 215 -10.27 16.54 -3.28
CA VAL A 215 -10.01 15.10 -3.04
C VAL A 215 -10.85 14.61 -1.86
N ASN A 216 -10.93 15.37 -0.77
CA ASN A 216 -11.73 15.06 0.41
C ASN A 216 -13.21 14.83 0.06
N SER A 217 -13.78 15.70 -0.77
CA SER A 217 -15.19 15.59 -1.21
C SER A 217 -15.42 14.34 -2.08
N GLU A 218 -14.47 14.00 -2.94
CA GLU A 218 -14.51 12.78 -3.75
C GLU A 218 -14.39 11.52 -2.89
N MET A 219 -13.47 11.52 -1.91
CA MET A 219 -13.26 10.40 -0.99
C MET A 219 -14.45 10.20 -0.05
N GLU A 220 -15.08 11.28 0.42
CA GLU A 220 -16.33 11.18 1.20
C GLU A 220 -17.43 10.49 0.38
N SER A 221 -17.56 10.85 -0.90
CA SER A 221 -18.54 10.25 -1.81
C SER A 221 -18.26 8.76 -2.04
N LEU A 222 -16.99 8.38 -2.20
CA LEU A 222 -16.55 6.99 -2.33
C LEU A 222 -16.85 6.19 -1.06
N SER A 223 -16.49 6.73 0.12
CA SER A 223 -16.76 6.10 1.40
C SER A 223 -18.25 5.84 1.59
N LYS A 224 -19.10 6.84 1.28
CA LYS A 224 -20.56 6.70 1.34
C LYS A 224 -21.10 5.66 0.36
N LYS A 225 -20.56 5.58 -0.86
CA LYS A 225 -20.96 4.60 -1.88
C LYS A 225 -20.78 3.16 -1.38
N PHE A 226 -19.63 2.85 -0.77
CA PHE A 226 -19.29 1.50 -0.33
C PHE A 226 -19.62 1.23 1.15
N GLN A 227 -19.95 2.27 1.91
CA GLN A 227 -20.13 2.23 3.37
C GLN A 227 -18.89 1.70 4.09
N LYS A 228 -17.71 2.13 3.65
CA LYS A 228 -16.40 1.74 4.21
C LYS A 228 -15.60 2.98 4.56
N GLN A 229 -14.84 2.91 5.65
CA GLN A 229 -13.87 3.96 5.96
C GLN A 229 -12.69 3.90 4.98
N ILE A 230 -12.09 5.05 4.73
CA ILE A 230 -10.90 5.20 3.88
C ILE A 230 -9.66 5.35 4.76
N ILE A 231 -8.56 4.75 4.32
CA ILE A 231 -7.23 4.96 4.86
C ILE A 231 -6.24 5.30 3.75
N PHE A 232 -5.34 6.24 4.01
CA PHE A 232 -4.22 6.51 3.11
C PHE A 232 -3.08 5.55 3.42
N MET A 233 -3.18 4.35 2.83
CA MET A 233 -2.19 3.27 2.96
C MET A 233 -0.80 3.69 2.49
N GLU A 234 -0.71 4.63 1.55
CA GLU A 234 0.50 5.36 1.27
C GLU A 234 0.20 6.84 1.08
N ILE A 235 1.03 7.69 1.66
CA ILE A 235 1.07 9.11 1.40
C ILE A 235 2.50 9.58 1.67
N GLY A 236 3.00 10.48 0.82
CA GLY A 236 4.31 11.06 1.02
C GLY A 236 4.66 12.06 -0.05
N CYS A 237 5.58 12.95 0.30
CA CYS A 237 6.18 13.92 -0.59
C CYS A 237 7.68 13.98 -0.24
N ARG A 238 8.57 14.04 -1.23
CA ARG A 238 10.01 14.19 -0.95
C ARG A 238 10.30 15.63 -0.52
N SER A 239 11.30 15.82 0.34
CA SER A 239 11.80 17.12 0.81
C SER A 239 12.65 17.82 -0.26
N ALA A 240 12.05 18.03 -1.43
CA ALA A 240 12.66 18.70 -2.56
C ALA A 240 11.64 19.56 -3.31
N SER A 241 12.14 20.67 -3.85
CA SER A 241 11.34 21.70 -4.52
C SER A 241 10.61 21.12 -5.74
N GLY A 242 9.30 21.31 -5.79
CA GLY A 242 8.40 20.82 -6.84
C GLY A 242 7.81 19.45 -6.58
N CYS A 243 8.20 18.73 -5.51
CA CYS A 243 7.71 17.39 -5.26
C CYS A 243 6.20 17.34 -4.92
N ALA A 244 5.58 18.41 -4.44
CA ALA A 244 4.11 18.43 -4.26
C ALA A 244 3.35 18.42 -5.61
N MET A 245 4.03 18.69 -6.73
CA MET A 245 3.46 18.59 -8.08
C MET A 245 3.47 17.16 -8.63
N MET A 246 4.28 16.28 -8.03
CA MET A 246 4.54 14.91 -8.48
C MET A 246 4.96 14.02 -7.29
N PRO A 247 4.15 13.92 -6.23
CA PRO A 247 4.57 13.26 -4.99
C PRO A 247 4.87 11.76 -5.14
N TRP A 248 4.35 11.12 -6.19
CA TRP A 248 4.65 9.74 -6.56
C TRP A 248 6.05 9.54 -7.16
N ASP A 249 6.67 10.60 -7.71
CA ASP A 249 7.93 10.45 -8.42
C ASP A 249 9.08 10.24 -7.44
N PHE A 250 9.72 9.08 -7.53
CA PHE A 250 10.92 8.72 -6.77
C PHE A 250 12.17 8.58 -7.67
N VAL A 251 12.05 8.89 -8.97
CA VAL A 251 13.10 8.68 -9.97
C VAL A 251 14.00 9.93 -10.10
N HIS A 252 13.42 11.13 -10.20
CA HIS A 252 14.17 12.38 -10.41
C HIS A 252 14.68 12.95 -9.09
N LYS A 253 15.95 12.73 -8.75
CA LYS A 253 16.54 13.03 -7.43
C LYS A 253 17.43 14.26 -7.39
N GLU A 254 17.63 14.89 -8.53
CA GLU A 254 18.45 16.08 -8.76
C GLU A 254 17.77 17.40 -8.37
N LEU A 255 16.58 17.34 -7.76
CA LEU A 255 15.81 18.51 -7.35
C LEU A 255 16.43 19.20 -6.11
N PRO A 256 16.36 20.54 -6.02
CA PRO A 256 16.85 21.28 -4.85
C PRO A 256 16.15 20.85 -3.55
N TRP A 257 16.88 20.81 -2.44
CA TRP A 257 16.30 20.55 -1.12
C TRP A 257 15.23 21.59 -0.75
N ASP A 258 14.09 21.12 -0.26
CA ASP A 258 12.98 21.94 0.23
C ASP A 258 12.13 21.12 1.21
N GLU A 259 12.43 21.22 2.50
CA GLU A 259 11.64 20.56 3.56
C GLU A 259 10.35 21.33 3.91
N ASP A 260 10.30 22.63 3.62
CA ASP A 260 9.12 23.46 3.85
C ASP A 260 7.97 23.06 2.90
N GLU A 261 8.28 22.73 1.64
CA GLU A 261 7.28 22.19 0.70
C GLU A 261 6.74 20.83 1.16
N GLN A 262 7.59 19.95 1.69
CA GLN A 262 7.16 18.68 2.27
C GLN A 262 6.27 18.91 3.51
N ALA A 263 6.65 19.82 4.40
CA ALA A 263 5.87 20.16 5.58
C ALA A 263 4.49 20.72 5.19
N ALA A 264 4.44 21.65 4.22
CA ALA A 264 3.20 22.21 3.69
C ALA A 264 2.28 21.15 3.05
N PHE A 265 2.86 20.16 2.37
CA PHE A 265 2.12 19.02 1.81
C PHE A 265 1.41 18.22 2.91
N TYR A 266 2.11 17.83 3.96
CA TYR A 266 1.51 17.08 5.07
C TYR A 266 0.52 17.92 5.87
N GLU A 267 0.86 19.16 6.20
CA GLU A 267 0.00 20.04 7.01
C GLU A 267 -1.33 20.32 6.28
N SER A 268 -1.29 20.58 4.97
CA SER A 268 -2.50 20.80 4.18
C SER A 268 -3.37 19.55 4.04
N CYS A 269 -2.77 18.36 3.95
CA CYS A 269 -3.52 17.09 3.95
C CYS A 269 -4.18 16.85 5.32
N LEU A 270 -3.43 16.97 6.40
CA LEU A 270 -3.97 16.76 7.75
C LEU A 270 -5.11 17.74 8.05
N GLU A 271 -4.96 19.02 7.68
CA GLU A 271 -6.03 20.02 7.85
C GLU A 271 -7.31 19.63 7.10
N ALA A 272 -7.21 19.11 5.87
CA ALA A 272 -8.38 18.70 5.09
C ALA A 272 -9.11 17.45 5.64
N PHE A 273 -8.41 16.55 6.32
CA PHE A 273 -8.93 15.20 6.63
C PHE A 273 -9.07 14.86 8.12
N HIS A 274 -8.35 15.50 9.04
CA HIS A 274 -8.20 15.05 10.44
C HIS A 274 -9.50 14.92 11.25
N ASP A 275 -10.58 15.61 10.85
CA ASP A 275 -11.86 15.69 11.56
C ASP A 275 -12.99 14.90 10.87
N LYS A 276 -12.68 14.11 9.83
CA LYS A 276 -13.67 13.37 9.05
C LYS A 276 -13.90 11.97 9.65
N ASP A 277 -15.15 11.63 9.91
CA ASP A 277 -15.57 10.34 10.50
C ASP A 277 -15.43 9.15 9.54
N TRP A 278 -15.54 9.40 8.24
CA TRP A 278 -15.34 8.43 7.17
C TRP A 278 -13.86 8.16 6.84
N PHE A 279 -12.95 8.99 7.35
CA PHE A 279 -11.51 8.83 7.16
C PHE A 279 -10.89 8.27 8.44
N ALA A 280 -10.14 7.18 8.32
CA ALA A 280 -9.58 6.47 9.47
C ALA A 280 -8.09 6.75 9.71
N GLY A 281 -7.39 7.39 8.76
CA GLY A 281 -6.01 7.83 8.89
C GLY A 281 -5.16 7.63 7.64
#